data_AF-A0A7E5W920-F1
#
_entry.id   AF-A0A7E5W920-F1
#
_cell.length_a   1.000
_cell.length_b   1.000
_cell.length_c   1.000
_cell.angle_alpha   90.00
_cell.angle_beta   90.00
_cell.angle_gamma   90.00
#
_symmetry.space_group_name_H-M   'P 1'
#
loop_
_entity.id
_entity.type
_entity.pdbx_description
1 polymer ?
#
loop_
_entity_poly.entity_id
_entity_poly.type
_entity_poly.pdbx_seq_one_letter_code
_entity_poly.pdbx_strand_id
1 'polypeptide(L)'
;MSNHKDNVKDNIVKENEDPSIPPYGTNEWLQYWSEFEGHLPSPIDVSITGSLSYKCPELKWFNFDVYPHKVKLTNTGYTIVISSKWKTERPYLEGGPFLEKHVLSQIHFHWGADMMEGSDHTVDQRRYPAEMQVTFFRSEYMTQQEALRHSDGVTMISYIIKYGVNPDDRLSWVLEGFPRVREAQKHTRIGPYPMSRLLPMFFEDYFLYWGRLDTARGESFVIKWLVPRTTLFASYDQIREFRKLWDPWDEPNLRNFRPLQEKGERHVFFINPHWCQYNSLLPIPRVPEPSISVLSPAYMKNPKMLPPQNRRTESSQVEGPTKTSQYNLPTLLTRI
;
A
#
# COMPACT_ATOMS: atom_id res chain seq x y z
N MET A 1 -71.46 -4.55 -13.84
CA MET A 1 -71.22 -4.99 -12.45
C MET A 1 -69.85 -5.67 -12.39
N SER A 2 -69.03 -5.19 -11.47
CA SER A 2 -67.75 -5.74 -10.98
C SER A 2 -66.53 -5.81 -11.92
N ASN A 3 -65.65 -4.81 -11.74
CA ASN A 3 -64.22 -4.88 -12.02
C ASN A 3 -63.54 -5.75 -10.93
N HIS A 4 -62.82 -6.80 -11.33
CA HIS A 4 -61.76 -7.39 -10.51
C HIS A 4 -60.41 -7.06 -11.16
N LYS A 5 -59.80 -5.98 -10.67
CA LYS A 5 -58.36 -5.76 -10.79
C LYS A 5 -57.72 -6.40 -9.57
N ASP A 6 -56.99 -7.49 -9.80
CA ASP A 6 -56.11 -8.08 -8.81
C ASP A 6 -55.01 -7.07 -8.45
N ASN A 7 -55.13 -6.57 -7.23
CA ASN A 7 -54.22 -5.63 -6.61
C ASN A 7 -53.28 -6.45 -5.72
N VAL A 8 -52.32 -7.14 -6.33
CA VAL A 8 -51.20 -7.73 -5.59
C VAL A 8 -50.31 -6.56 -5.17
N LYS A 9 -50.62 -6.02 -4.00
CA LYS A 9 -49.79 -5.01 -3.35
C LYS A 9 -48.44 -5.62 -3.03
N ASP A 10 -47.41 -5.05 -3.63
CA ASP A 10 -46.03 -5.13 -3.18
C ASP A 10 -45.95 -4.81 -1.68
N ASN A 11 -45.86 -5.85 -0.86
CA ASN A 11 -45.34 -5.74 0.49
C ASN A 11 -43.82 -5.61 0.38
N ILE A 12 -43.36 -4.42 0.01
CA ILE A 12 -41.98 -4.02 0.31
C ILE A 12 -41.90 -3.93 1.83
N VAL A 13 -41.34 -4.99 2.41
CA VAL A 13 -40.84 -4.98 3.79
C VAL A 13 -39.89 -3.80 3.88
N LYS A 14 -40.33 -2.72 4.53
CA LYS A 14 -39.43 -1.71 5.04
C LYS A 14 -38.61 -2.41 6.11
N GLU A 15 -37.40 -2.84 5.76
CA GLU A 15 -36.41 -3.20 6.75
C GLU A 15 -36.25 -1.99 7.67
N ASN A 16 -36.52 -2.20 8.96
CA ASN A 16 -36.26 -1.22 9.99
C ASN A 16 -34.74 -1.05 10.07
N GLU A 17 -34.19 -0.08 9.34
CA GLU A 17 -32.79 0.31 9.48
C GLU A 17 -32.60 0.82 10.91
N ASP A 18 -31.81 0.08 11.70
CA ASP A 18 -31.33 0.54 13.01
C ASP A 18 -30.60 1.87 12.81
N PRO A 19 -31.05 2.99 13.42
CA PRO A 19 -30.46 4.30 13.20
C PRO A 19 -29.00 4.41 13.68
N SER A 20 -28.45 3.38 14.34
CA SER A 20 -27.04 3.29 14.69
C SER A 20 -26.12 2.84 13.55
N ILE A 21 -26.65 2.21 12.50
CA ILE A 21 -25.85 1.74 11.35
C ILE A 21 -25.77 2.85 10.31
N PRO A 22 -24.57 3.31 9.91
CA PRO A 22 -24.45 4.31 8.87
C PRO A 22 -24.99 3.80 7.52
N PRO A 23 -25.44 4.67 6.58
CA PRO A 23 -25.99 4.20 5.31
C PRO A 23 -24.98 3.43 4.46
N TYR A 24 -25.39 2.31 3.85
CA TYR A 24 -24.54 1.56 2.91
C TYR A 24 -24.04 2.46 1.76
N GLY A 25 -22.78 2.26 1.37
CA GLY A 25 -22.10 3.09 0.36
C GLY A 25 -21.40 4.34 0.92
N THR A 26 -21.53 4.62 2.22
CA THR A 26 -20.78 5.69 2.90
C THR A 26 -19.47 5.19 3.50
N ASN A 27 -18.46 6.05 3.58
CA ASN A 27 -17.19 5.68 4.23
C ASN A 27 -17.40 5.37 5.73
N GLU A 28 -18.39 5.98 6.37
CA GLU A 28 -18.81 5.71 7.73
C GLU A 28 -19.32 4.27 7.89
N TRP A 29 -20.13 3.77 6.95
CA TRP A 29 -20.57 2.38 6.95
C TRP A 29 -19.40 1.41 6.76
N LEU A 30 -18.44 1.79 5.92
CA LEU A 30 -17.23 1.00 5.73
C LEU A 30 -16.42 0.93 7.04
N GLN A 31 -16.25 2.06 7.73
CA GLN A 31 -15.53 2.12 9.01
C GLN A 31 -16.25 1.42 10.17
N TYR A 32 -17.59 1.36 10.14
CA TYR A 32 -18.41 0.71 11.18
C TYR A 32 -17.98 -0.73 11.46
N TRP A 33 -17.59 -1.48 10.42
CA TRP A 33 -17.11 -2.86 10.57
C TRP A 33 -15.83 -3.00 11.40
N SER A 34 -15.05 -1.92 11.54
CA SER A 34 -13.87 -1.92 12.41
C SER A 34 -14.18 -2.27 13.87
N GLU A 35 -15.37 -1.90 14.36
CA GLU A 35 -15.78 -2.13 15.75
C GLU A 35 -16.01 -3.62 16.02
N PHE A 36 -16.49 -4.35 15.01
CA PHE A 36 -16.86 -5.76 15.12
C PHE A 36 -15.74 -6.68 14.67
N GLU A 37 -14.93 -6.28 13.69
CA GLU A 37 -13.96 -7.16 13.04
C GLU A 37 -12.51 -6.84 13.43
N GLY A 38 -12.26 -5.66 13.99
CA GLY A 38 -10.90 -5.20 14.30
C GLY A 38 -10.16 -6.07 15.32
N HIS A 39 -10.89 -6.81 16.16
CA HIS A 39 -10.31 -7.72 17.15
C HIS A 39 -9.81 -9.05 16.56
N LEU A 40 -10.21 -9.38 15.32
CA LEU A 40 -9.85 -10.64 14.67
C LEU A 40 -8.39 -10.62 14.22
N PRO A 41 -7.62 -11.69 14.44
CA PRO A 41 -6.17 -11.67 14.25
C PRO A 41 -5.78 -11.56 12.76
N SER A 42 -4.63 -10.94 12.50
CA SER A 42 -3.98 -10.82 11.19
C SER A 42 -2.58 -11.43 11.21
N PRO A 43 -2.01 -11.86 10.07
CA PRO A 43 -2.50 -11.70 8.67
C PRO A 43 -3.47 -12.80 8.21
N ILE A 44 -4.13 -12.58 7.07
CA ILE A 44 -5.04 -13.56 6.43
C ILE A 44 -4.73 -13.83 4.97
N ASP A 45 -5.43 -14.83 4.41
CA ASP A 45 -5.57 -14.98 2.97
C ASP A 45 -6.52 -13.92 2.41
N VAL A 46 -6.12 -13.28 1.31
CA VAL A 46 -6.98 -12.39 0.54
C VAL A 46 -7.15 -12.92 -0.88
N SER A 47 -8.35 -12.76 -1.44
CA SER A 47 -8.66 -13.19 -2.79
C SER A 47 -9.81 -12.34 -3.33
N ILE A 48 -9.88 -12.18 -4.64
CA ILE A 48 -11.10 -11.70 -5.31
C ILE A 48 -12.27 -12.61 -4.95
N THR A 49 -12.03 -13.93 -4.91
CA THR A 49 -13.06 -14.90 -4.55
C THR A 49 -13.45 -14.74 -3.08
N GLY A 50 -14.74 -14.48 -2.83
CA GLY A 50 -15.25 -14.25 -1.48
C GLY A 50 -14.93 -12.87 -0.91
N SER A 51 -14.47 -11.93 -1.74
CA SER A 51 -14.43 -10.51 -1.41
C SER A 51 -15.74 -9.81 -1.80
N LEU A 52 -16.06 -8.72 -1.10
CA LEU A 52 -17.21 -7.87 -1.38
C LEU A 52 -16.80 -6.64 -2.16
N SER A 53 -17.30 -6.49 -3.38
CA SER A 53 -17.06 -5.26 -4.15
C SER A 53 -17.66 -4.06 -3.43
N TYR A 54 -16.87 -3.00 -3.28
CA TYR A 54 -17.31 -1.77 -2.63
C TYR A 54 -16.74 -0.54 -3.34
N LYS A 55 -17.54 0.52 -3.44
CA LYS A 55 -17.13 1.76 -4.11
C LYS A 55 -16.78 2.83 -3.09
N CYS A 56 -15.63 3.45 -3.30
CA CYS A 56 -15.15 4.58 -2.50
C CYS A 56 -14.75 5.75 -3.42
N PRO A 57 -14.63 6.98 -2.90
CA PRO A 57 -13.85 8.01 -3.56
C PRO A 57 -12.45 7.50 -3.94
N GLU A 58 -11.80 8.13 -4.91
CA GLU A 58 -10.43 7.78 -5.29
C GLU A 58 -9.46 7.96 -4.10
N LEU A 59 -8.54 7.00 -3.91
CA LEU A 59 -7.46 7.12 -2.93
C LEU A 59 -6.37 8.06 -3.48
N LYS A 60 -5.98 9.09 -2.72
CA LYS A 60 -5.01 10.09 -3.16
C LYS A 60 -3.73 10.04 -2.34
N TRP A 61 -2.60 10.18 -3.04
CA TRP A 61 -1.25 10.14 -2.48
C TRP A 61 -0.62 11.53 -2.51
N PHE A 62 -0.39 12.12 -1.34
CA PHE A 62 0.16 13.47 -1.24
C PHE A 62 1.63 13.48 -0.84
N ASN A 63 2.41 14.32 -1.52
CA ASN A 63 3.81 14.64 -1.22
C ASN A 63 4.80 13.45 -1.29
N PHE A 64 4.45 12.33 -1.91
CA PHE A 64 5.34 11.16 -2.02
C PHE A 64 6.54 11.41 -2.93
N ASP A 65 6.41 12.35 -3.89
CA ASP A 65 7.51 12.83 -4.74
C ASP A 65 8.39 13.89 -4.06
N VAL A 66 8.01 14.37 -2.86
CA VAL A 66 8.79 15.36 -2.11
C VAL A 66 9.95 14.67 -1.39
N TYR A 67 11.16 15.13 -1.69
CA TYR A 67 12.40 14.61 -1.14
C TYR A 67 12.41 14.75 0.39
N PRO A 68 12.68 13.67 1.12
CA PRO A 68 12.90 13.75 2.57
C PRO A 68 14.20 14.50 2.87
N HIS A 69 14.27 15.09 4.07
CA HIS A 69 15.52 15.66 4.57
C HIS A 69 16.55 14.57 4.90
N LYS A 70 16.10 13.43 5.42
CA LYS A 70 16.93 12.26 5.72
C LYS A 70 16.10 11.00 5.75
N VAL A 71 16.71 9.89 5.34
CA VAL A 71 16.16 8.53 5.40
C VAL A 71 17.11 7.67 6.23
N LYS A 72 16.56 6.97 7.21
CA LYS A 72 17.27 6.07 8.12
C LYS A 72 16.78 4.65 7.87
N LEU A 73 17.72 3.77 7.57
CA LEU A 73 17.53 2.32 7.50
C LEU A 73 18.02 1.71 8.81
N THR A 74 17.22 0.87 9.46
CA THR A 74 17.56 0.24 10.74
C THR A 74 17.29 -1.25 10.66
N ASN A 75 18.28 -2.08 11.00
CA ASN A 75 18.01 -3.48 11.34
C ASN A 75 17.60 -3.54 12.82
N THR A 76 16.36 -3.92 13.09
CA THR A 76 15.85 -4.03 14.46
C THR A 76 16.19 -5.37 15.11
N GLY A 77 16.91 -6.25 14.40
CA GLY A 77 17.04 -7.68 14.68
C GLY A 77 15.85 -8.49 14.16
N TYR A 78 14.64 -7.94 14.21
CA TYR A 78 13.43 -8.64 13.76
C TYR A 78 13.03 -8.31 12.33
N THR A 79 13.35 -7.11 11.86
CA THR A 79 13.02 -6.63 10.51
C THR A 79 13.93 -5.47 10.13
N ILE A 80 13.85 -5.05 8.86
CA ILE A 80 14.40 -3.79 8.39
C ILE A 80 13.32 -2.72 8.43
N VAL A 81 13.61 -1.59 9.06
CA VAL A 81 12.74 -0.43 9.13
C VAL A 81 13.36 0.74 8.36
N ILE A 82 12.57 1.34 7.48
CA ILE A 82 12.85 2.63 6.85
C ILE A 82 12.01 3.69 7.57
N SER A 83 12.70 4.72 8.07
CA SER A 83 12.08 5.90 8.65
C SER A 83 12.67 7.16 8.04
N SER A 84 11.82 8.15 7.80
CA SER A 84 12.19 9.35 7.04
C SER A 84 11.74 10.60 7.78
N LYS A 85 12.53 11.67 7.69
CA LYS A 85 12.15 12.99 8.21
C LYS A 85 12.06 13.99 7.07
N TRP A 86 11.00 14.79 7.07
CA TRP A 86 10.82 15.95 6.21
C TRP A 86 11.03 17.21 7.04
N LYS A 87 11.46 18.32 6.41
CA LYS A 87 11.54 19.62 7.09
C LYS A 87 10.15 20.21 7.34
N THR A 88 9.19 19.79 6.53
CA THR A 88 7.85 20.34 6.38
C THR A 88 6.87 19.16 6.35
N GLU A 89 5.73 19.31 5.67
CA GLU A 89 4.69 18.29 5.66
C GLU A 89 5.17 16.94 5.10
N ARG A 90 4.87 15.87 5.85
CA ARG A 90 5.19 14.48 5.51
C ARG A 90 4.24 13.96 4.42
N PRO A 91 4.60 12.89 3.68
CA PRO A 91 3.68 12.20 2.81
C PRO A 91 2.47 11.64 3.55
N TYR A 92 1.30 11.62 2.91
CA TYR A 92 0.06 11.16 3.51
C TYR A 92 -0.97 10.70 2.48
N LEU A 93 -1.99 9.97 2.95
CA LEU A 93 -3.13 9.49 2.18
C LEU A 93 -4.42 10.20 2.61
N GLU A 94 -5.29 10.47 1.65
CA GLU A 94 -6.66 10.98 1.82
C GLU A 94 -7.58 10.38 0.73
N GLY A 95 -8.89 10.53 0.89
CA GLY A 95 -9.87 9.89 -0.01
C GLY A 95 -9.95 8.39 0.23
N GLY A 96 -10.36 7.62 -0.78
CA GLY A 96 -10.51 6.17 -0.61
C GLY A 96 -11.46 5.82 0.54
N PRO A 97 -11.08 4.90 1.44
CA PRO A 97 -11.90 4.48 2.56
C PRO A 97 -11.73 5.39 3.78
N PHE A 98 -10.93 6.45 3.70
CA PHE A 98 -10.57 7.28 4.85
C PHE A 98 -11.58 8.39 5.07
N LEU A 99 -11.95 8.60 6.33
CA LEU A 99 -12.66 9.79 6.78
C LEU A 99 -11.70 10.98 6.94
N GLU A 100 -10.44 10.68 7.26
CA GLU A 100 -9.45 11.67 7.66
C GLU A 100 -8.07 11.36 7.08
N LYS A 101 -7.18 12.36 7.14
CA LYS A 101 -5.80 12.26 6.67
C LYS A 101 -4.97 11.22 7.43
N HIS A 102 -4.28 10.35 6.70
CA HIS A 102 -3.38 9.31 7.25
C HIS A 102 -1.92 9.56 6.85
N VAL A 103 -1.07 9.88 7.82
CA VAL A 103 0.32 10.33 7.61
C VAL A 103 1.29 9.15 7.62
N LEU A 104 2.23 9.13 6.67
CA LEU A 104 3.26 8.10 6.58
C LEU A 104 4.13 8.08 7.84
N SER A 105 4.25 6.92 8.49
CA SER A 105 5.13 6.72 9.64
C SER A 105 6.45 6.07 9.26
N GLN A 106 6.38 4.81 8.81
CA GLN A 106 7.52 3.94 8.54
C GLN A 106 7.18 2.87 7.51
N ILE A 107 8.21 2.18 7.00
CA ILE A 107 8.09 1.01 6.14
C ILE A 107 8.92 -0.10 6.76
N HIS A 108 8.40 -1.33 6.78
CA HIS A 108 9.16 -2.51 7.21
C HIS A 108 8.88 -3.72 6.32
N PHE A 109 9.70 -4.76 6.47
CA PHE A 109 9.72 -5.90 5.55
C PHE A 109 9.61 -7.24 6.29
N HIS A 110 8.92 -8.18 5.66
CA HIS A 110 8.87 -9.58 6.02
C HIS A 110 9.44 -10.41 4.87
N TRP A 111 10.19 -11.46 5.17
CA TRP A 111 10.82 -12.35 4.20
C TRP A 111 10.96 -13.77 4.77
N GLY A 112 11.17 -14.73 3.87
CA GLY A 112 11.34 -16.14 4.20
C GLY A 112 12.64 -16.74 3.69
N ALA A 113 12.81 -18.03 3.98
CA ALA A 113 14.06 -18.74 3.73
C ALA A 113 14.27 -19.05 2.23
N ASP A 114 13.20 -19.07 1.43
CA ASP A 114 13.23 -19.35 0.00
C ASP A 114 12.24 -18.46 -0.80
N MET A 115 11.99 -18.79 -2.08
CA MET A 115 11.10 -18.02 -2.96
C MET A 115 9.61 -18.38 -2.81
N MET A 116 9.29 -19.35 -1.95
CA MET A 116 7.95 -19.91 -1.77
C MET A 116 7.33 -19.50 -0.43
N GLU A 117 8.08 -18.81 0.43
CA GLU A 117 7.61 -18.30 1.71
C GLU A 117 8.23 -16.94 2.07
N GLY A 118 7.55 -16.17 2.94
CA GLY A 118 8.06 -14.90 3.45
C GLY A 118 7.07 -13.77 3.59
N SER A 119 5.96 -13.79 2.86
CA SER A 119 4.86 -12.85 3.06
C SER A 119 4.05 -13.20 4.31
N ASP A 120 3.59 -12.18 5.03
CA ASP A 120 2.65 -12.34 6.14
C ASP A 120 1.31 -12.80 5.57
N HIS A 121 0.77 -12.02 4.64
CA HIS A 121 -0.47 -12.32 3.92
C HIS A 121 -0.23 -13.40 2.88
N THR A 122 -1.28 -14.18 2.61
CA THR A 122 -1.37 -14.98 1.38
C THR A 122 -2.34 -14.33 0.42
N VAL A 123 -2.15 -14.59 -0.86
CA VAL A 123 -3.10 -14.19 -1.90
C VAL A 123 -3.45 -15.41 -2.72
N ASP A 124 -4.75 -15.71 -2.86
CA ASP A 124 -5.27 -16.93 -3.48
C ASP A 124 -4.61 -18.19 -2.88
N GLN A 125 -4.49 -18.24 -1.54
CA GLN A 125 -3.85 -19.29 -0.75
C GLN A 125 -2.35 -19.49 -1.02
N ARG A 126 -1.71 -18.55 -1.72
CA ARG A 126 -0.28 -18.60 -2.02
C ARG A 126 0.51 -17.64 -1.14
N ARG A 127 1.61 -18.15 -0.63
CA ARG A 127 2.66 -17.39 0.06
C ARG A 127 3.67 -16.88 -0.97
N TYR A 128 4.32 -15.75 -0.68
CA TYR A 128 5.29 -15.10 -1.57
C TYR A 128 6.63 -14.90 -0.86
N PRO A 129 7.75 -14.69 -1.59
CA PRO A 129 9.09 -14.58 -1.02
C PRO A 129 9.26 -13.53 0.09
N ALA A 130 8.49 -12.45 0.01
CA ALA A 130 8.55 -11.34 0.95
C ALA A 130 7.29 -10.46 0.86
N GLU A 131 7.15 -9.57 1.84
CA GLU A 131 6.11 -8.56 1.93
C GLU A 131 6.69 -7.26 2.49
N MET A 132 6.29 -6.13 1.93
CA MET A 132 6.62 -4.80 2.45
C MET A 132 5.36 -4.18 3.05
N GLN A 133 5.41 -3.83 4.32
CA GLN A 133 4.32 -3.20 5.05
C GLN A 133 4.62 -1.72 5.29
N VAL A 134 3.69 -0.85 4.90
CA VAL A 134 3.83 0.61 5.01
C VAL A 134 2.83 1.13 6.02
N THR A 135 3.33 1.67 7.14
CA THR A 135 2.49 2.12 8.24
C THR A 135 2.13 3.60 8.09
N PHE A 136 0.84 3.90 8.21
CA PHE A 136 0.27 5.23 8.32
C PHE A 136 -0.50 5.37 9.63
N PHE A 137 -0.66 6.60 10.10
CA PHE A 137 -1.51 6.90 11.25
C PHE A 137 -2.42 8.10 10.99
N ARG A 138 -3.63 8.08 11.54
CA ARG A 138 -4.58 9.20 11.46
C ARG A 138 -3.96 10.44 12.07
N SER A 139 -3.98 11.55 11.34
CA SER A 139 -3.19 12.74 11.63
C SER A 139 -3.57 13.44 12.95
N GLU A 140 -4.83 13.34 13.36
CA GLU A 140 -5.36 13.91 14.61
C GLU A 140 -4.66 13.38 15.86
N TYR A 141 -4.21 12.13 15.84
CA TYR A 141 -3.49 11.54 16.96
C TYR A 141 -2.05 12.03 17.08
N MET A 142 -1.57 12.84 16.13
CA MET A 142 -0.23 13.46 16.05
C MET A 142 0.96 12.50 15.94
N THR A 143 0.87 11.31 16.54
CA THR A 143 1.92 10.30 16.60
C THR A 143 1.35 8.91 16.38
N GLN A 144 2.15 8.01 15.80
CA GLN A 144 1.78 6.59 15.69
C GLN A 144 1.54 5.95 17.06
N GLN A 145 2.32 6.33 18.09
CA GLN A 145 2.18 5.74 19.44
C GLN A 145 0.82 6.02 20.05
N GLU A 146 0.30 7.23 19.86
CA GLU A 146 -1.05 7.56 20.28
C GLU A 146 -2.09 6.88 19.39
N ALA A 147 -1.90 6.91 18.07
CA ALA A 147 -2.84 6.30 17.13
C ALA A 147 -3.04 4.79 17.35
N LEU A 148 -2.01 4.07 17.80
CA LEU A 148 -2.11 2.65 18.15
C LEU A 148 -3.11 2.36 19.28
N ARG A 149 -3.47 3.36 20.09
CA ARG A 149 -4.46 3.22 21.17
C ARG A 149 -5.91 3.27 20.68
N HIS A 150 -6.13 3.60 19.41
CA HIS A 150 -7.45 3.80 18.82
C HIS A 150 -7.68 2.82 17.69
N SER A 151 -8.90 2.29 17.57
CA SER A 151 -9.24 1.24 16.61
C SER A 151 -9.15 1.70 15.15
N ASP A 152 -9.28 3.00 14.91
CA ASP A 152 -9.24 3.64 13.60
C ASP A 152 -7.89 4.34 13.31
N GLY A 153 -6.95 4.29 14.26
CA GLY A 153 -5.78 5.16 14.25
C GLY A 153 -4.67 4.72 13.32
N VAL A 154 -4.54 3.41 13.03
CA VAL A 154 -3.44 2.89 12.23
C VAL A 154 -3.95 2.17 10.98
N THR A 155 -3.31 2.50 9.87
CA THR A 155 -3.54 1.87 8.58
C THR A 155 -2.22 1.31 8.06
N MET A 156 -2.23 0.11 7.52
CA MET A 156 -1.06 -0.49 6.88
C MET A 156 -1.36 -0.89 5.44
N ILE A 157 -0.48 -0.49 4.52
CA ILE A 157 -0.48 -1.02 3.16
C ILE A 157 0.44 -2.23 3.11
N SER A 158 -0.03 -3.35 2.58
CA SER A 158 0.75 -4.58 2.38
C SER A 158 1.05 -4.79 0.90
N TYR A 159 2.30 -4.55 0.50
CA TYR A 159 2.79 -4.89 -0.84
C TYR A 159 3.40 -6.28 -0.82
N ILE A 160 2.77 -7.20 -1.53
CA ILE A 160 3.36 -8.51 -1.83
C ILE A 160 4.59 -8.33 -2.73
N ILE A 161 5.69 -9.00 -2.41
CA ILE A 161 6.92 -9.04 -3.23
C ILE A 161 6.98 -10.40 -3.95
N LYS A 162 6.72 -10.39 -5.26
CA LYS A 162 6.76 -11.59 -6.11
C LYS A 162 8.18 -11.92 -6.55
N TYR A 163 8.41 -13.17 -6.92
CA TYR A 163 9.62 -13.53 -7.67
C TYR A 163 9.61 -12.84 -9.04
N GLY A 164 10.68 -12.11 -9.35
CA GLY A 164 10.96 -11.53 -10.66
C GLY A 164 12.29 -12.04 -11.18
N VAL A 165 12.40 -12.29 -12.48
CA VAL A 165 13.67 -12.75 -13.09
C VAL A 165 14.75 -11.65 -12.97
N ASN A 166 14.34 -10.40 -13.18
CA ASN A 166 15.23 -9.24 -13.10
C ASN A 166 15.10 -8.56 -11.73
N PRO A 167 16.18 -7.91 -11.25
CA PRO A 167 16.12 -7.12 -10.03
C PRO A 167 15.14 -5.94 -10.16
N ASP A 168 14.42 -5.62 -9.08
CA ASP A 168 13.61 -4.39 -8.99
C ASP A 168 14.47 -3.23 -8.49
N ASP A 169 14.60 -2.19 -9.30
CA ASP A 169 15.36 -0.98 -8.97
C ASP A 169 14.85 -0.27 -7.71
N ARG A 170 13.56 -0.44 -7.37
CA ARG A 170 12.96 0.08 -6.13
C ARG A 170 13.64 -0.53 -4.91
N LEU A 171 13.85 -1.86 -4.92
CA LEU A 171 14.49 -2.57 -3.82
C LEU A 171 16.00 -2.35 -3.80
N SER A 172 16.64 -2.14 -4.95
CA SER A 172 18.08 -1.82 -5.02
C SER A 172 18.45 -0.60 -4.17
N TRP A 173 17.59 0.41 -4.09
CA TRP A 173 17.78 1.55 -3.19
C TRP A 173 17.84 1.15 -1.70
N VAL A 174 17.01 0.21 -1.27
CA VAL A 174 16.99 -0.26 0.13
C VAL A 174 18.23 -1.13 0.40
N LEU A 175 18.57 -2.01 -0.54
CA LEU A 175 19.69 -2.95 -0.45
C LEU A 175 21.05 -2.25 -0.37
N GLU A 176 21.19 -1.03 -0.91
CA GLU A 176 22.43 -0.24 -0.81
C GLU A 176 22.90 -0.02 0.64
N GLY A 177 21.95 -0.06 1.59
CA GLY A 177 22.20 0.11 3.01
C GLY A 177 22.58 -1.17 3.75
N PHE A 178 22.26 -2.35 3.20
CA PHE A 178 22.36 -3.64 3.91
C PHE A 178 23.77 -3.96 4.41
N PRO A 179 24.86 -3.73 3.65
CA PRO A 179 26.21 -3.95 4.14
C PRO A 179 26.55 -3.17 5.42
N ARG A 180 25.87 -2.05 5.68
CA ARG A 180 26.09 -1.18 6.85
C ARG A 180 25.16 -1.48 8.02
N VAL A 181 24.14 -2.34 7.82
CA VAL A 181 23.15 -2.71 8.85
C VAL A 181 22.98 -4.21 8.97
N ARG A 182 24.04 -4.98 8.65
CA ARG A 182 24.00 -6.43 8.73
C ARG A 182 23.67 -6.89 10.16
N GLU A 183 24.42 -6.43 11.15
CA GLU A 183 24.18 -6.75 12.57
C GLU A 183 22.88 -6.12 13.07
N ALA A 184 22.22 -6.81 14.02
CA ALA A 184 21.03 -6.30 14.69
C ALA A 184 21.32 -4.98 15.43
N GLN A 185 20.28 -4.16 15.60
CA GLN A 185 20.32 -2.83 16.22
C GLN A 185 21.20 -1.79 15.50
N LYS A 186 21.84 -2.13 14.37
CA LYS A 186 22.57 -1.17 13.55
C LYS A 186 21.63 -0.35 12.68
N HIS A 187 22.08 0.87 12.37
CA HIS A 187 21.38 1.76 11.46
C HIS A 187 22.34 2.55 10.59
N THR A 188 21.88 2.91 9.40
CA THR A 188 22.60 3.76 8.45
C THR A 188 21.67 4.79 7.86
N ARG A 189 22.24 5.81 7.24
CA ARG A 189 21.53 6.62 6.25
C ARG A 189 21.68 5.99 4.87
N ILE A 190 20.65 6.13 4.05
CA ILE A 190 20.63 5.81 2.63
C ILE A 190 20.27 7.10 1.86
N GLY A 191 20.47 7.10 0.54
CA GLY A 191 20.19 8.28 -0.30
C GLY A 191 18.79 8.84 -0.04
N PRO A 192 18.62 10.16 0.19
CA PRO A 192 17.32 10.74 0.49
C PRO A 192 16.50 10.83 -0.79
N TYR A 193 15.90 9.72 -1.21
CA TYR A 193 14.98 9.69 -2.35
C TYR A 193 13.53 9.84 -1.89
N PRO A 194 12.65 10.37 -2.76
CA PRO A 194 11.22 10.42 -2.50
C PRO A 194 10.65 9.01 -2.27
N MET A 195 9.60 8.90 -1.46
CA MET A 195 9.00 7.60 -1.14
C MET A 195 8.36 6.95 -2.36
N SER A 196 7.96 7.73 -3.36
CA SER A 196 7.52 7.24 -4.68
C SER A 196 8.59 6.41 -5.41
N ARG A 197 9.88 6.54 -5.04
CA ARG A 197 10.94 5.68 -5.58
C ARG A 197 10.81 4.22 -5.12
N LEU A 198 10.19 3.97 -3.97
CA LEU A 198 10.00 2.62 -3.43
C LEU A 198 8.55 2.14 -3.56
N LEU A 199 7.58 3.04 -3.44
CA LEU A 199 6.16 2.69 -3.31
C LEU A 199 5.43 2.79 -4.66
N PRO A 200 4.94 1.68 -5.23
CA PRO A 200 4.00 1.72 -6.35
C PRO A 200 2.67 2.32 -5.86
N MET A 201 2.35 3.55 -6.25
CA MET A 201 1.11 4.20 -5.82
C MET A 201 -0.09 3.60 -6.56
N PHE A 202 -1.22 3.45 -5.86
CA PHE A 202 -2.47 2.92 -6.40
C PHE A 202 -3.64 3.79 -5.92
N PHE A 203 -4.68 3.90 -6.74
CA PHE A 203 -5.80 4.83 -6.53
C PHE A 203 -7.14 4.09 -6.35
N GLU A 204 -7.16 2.84 -6.80
CA GLU A 204 -8.27 1.90 -6.83
C GLU A 204 -7.72 0.47 -6.84
N ASP A 205 -8.60 -0.53 -6.94
CA ASP A 205 -8.23 -1.93 -7.18
C ASP A 205 -7.36 -2.55 -6.07
N TYR A 206 -7.86 -2.50 -4.83
CA TYR A 206 -7.19 -3.05 -3.65
C TYR A 206 -8.17 -3.71 -2.67
N PHE A 207 -7.67 -4.67 -1.90
CA PHE A 207 -8.44 -5.27 -0.81
C PHE A 207 -8.34 -4.41 0.45
N LEU A 208 -9.44 -4.34 1.19
CA LEU A 208 -9.53 -3.66 2.48
C LEU A 208 -10.16 -4.60 3.51
N TYR A 209 -9.54 -4.70 4.68
CA TYR A 209 -10.12 -5.41 5.82
C TYR A 209 -9.54 -4.88 7.14
N TRP A 210 -10.16 -5.23 8.27
CA TRP A 210 -9.64 -4.92 9.60
C TRP A 210 -9.13 -6.16 10.31
N GLY A 211 -8.09 -5.98 11.12
CA GLY A 211 -7.69 -7.01 12.04
C GLY A 211 -6.61 -6.58 13.02
N ARG A 212 -6.29 -7.48 13.94
CA ARG A 212 -5.44 -7.24 15.08
C ARG A 212 -4.02 -7.74 14.85
N LEU A 213 -3.03 -6.95 15.26
CA LEU A 213 -1.65 -7.38 15.38
C LEU A 213 -1.25 -7.44 16.84
N ASP A 214 -0.71 -8.58 17.23
CA ASP A 214 -0.16 -8.81 18.56
C ASP A 214 1.37 -8.63 18.52
N THR A 215 1.90 -7.91 19.50
CA THR A 215 3.36 -7.75 19.67
C THR A 215 3.90 -8.80 20.63
N ALA A 216 5.21 -9.05 20.56
CA ALA A 216 5.91 -9.92 21.51
C ALA A 216 5.82 -9.41 22.98
N ARG A 217 5.42 -8.15 23.19
CA ARG A 217 5.21 -7.55 24.52
C ARG A 217 3.79 -7.75 25.06
N GLY A 218 2.92 -8.44 24.31
CA GLY A 218 1.52 -8.67 24.69
C GLY A 218 0.59 -7.48 24.40
N GLU A 219 1.06 -6.47 23.67
CA GLU A 219 0.21 -5.37 23.20
C GLU A 219 -0.49 -5.77 21.90
N SER A 220 -1.77 -5.42 21.78
CA SER A 220 -2.60 -5.70 20.61
C SER A 220 -3.11 -4.41 19.99
N PHE A 221 -3.04 -4.31 18.67
CA PHE A 221 -3.44 -3.11 17.93
C PHE A 221 -4.36 -3.46 16.78
N VAL A 222 -5.44 -2.70 16.61
CA VAL A 222 -6.33 -2.81 15.45
C VAL A 222 -5.69 -2.08 14.28
N ILE A 223 -5.63 -2.76 13.14
CA ILE A 223 -5.03 -2.28 11.91
C ILE A 223 -6.05 -2.36 10.79
N LYS A 224 -6.18 -1.26 10.06
CA LYS A 224 -6.86 -1.22 8.77
C LYS A 224 -5.88 -1.60 7.67
N TRP A 225 -6.09 -2.74 7.03
CA TRP A 225 -5.19 -3.29 6.02
C TRP A 225 -5.65 -2.91 4.62
N LEU A 226 -4.74 -2.35 3.82
CA LEU A 226 -4.92 -2.15 2.38
C LEU A 226 -3.95 -3.08 1.65
N VAL A 227 -4.46 -4.02 0.87
CA VAL A 227 -3.64 -4.95 0.06
C VAL A 227 -3.87 -4.65 -1.42
N PRO A 228 -3.05 -3.81 -2.06
CA PRO A 228 -3.19 -3.53 -3.48
C PRO A 228 -2.92 -4.76 -4.34
N ARG A 229 -3.61 -4.83 -5.48
CA ARG A 229 -3.30 -5.85 -6.50
C ARG A 229 -1.95 -5.58 -7.17
N THR A 230 -1.49 -4.33 -7.18
CA THR A 230 -0.14 -3.94 -7.59
C THR A 230 0.90 -4.48 -6.62
N THR A 231 1.92 -5.15 -7.15
CA THR A 231 2.96 -5.81 -6.36
C THR A 231 4.33 -5.19 -6.58
N LEU A 232 5.23 -5.42 -5.63
CA LEU A 232 6.67 -5.36 -5.88
C LEU A 232 7.16 -6.70 -6.42
N PHE A 233 8.39 -6.71 -6.91
CA PHE A 233 9.07 -7.96 -7.23
C PHE A 233 10.52 -7.91 -6.78
N ALA A 234 11.16 -9.07 -6.71
CA ALA A 234 12.56 -9.18 -6.39
C ALA A 234 13.19 -10.35 -7.13
N SER A 235 14.45 -10.17 -7.55
CA SER A 235 15.25 -11.30 -8.01
C SER A 235 15.64 -12.21 -6.85
N TYR A 236 16.04 -13.43 -7.20
CA TYR A 236 16.59 -14.39 -6.22
C TYR A 236 17.74 -13.76 -5.41
N ASP A 237 18.65 -13.05 -6.08
CA ASP A 237 19.79 -12.39 -5.43
C ASP A 237 19.33 -11.27 -4.49
N GLN A 238 18.32 -10.47 -4.87
CA GLN A 238 17.81 -9.41 -4.01
C GLN A 238 17.20 -9.95 -2.71
N ILE A 239 16.38 -11.01 -2.77
CA ILE A 239 15.84 -11.63 -1.55
C ILE A 239 16.96 -12.29 -0.73
N ARG A 240 17.98 -12.87 -1.36
CA ARG A 240 19.13 -13.44 -0.65
C ARG A 240 19.86 -12.41 0.22
N GLU A 241 19.87 -11.13 -0.17
CA GLU A 241 20.48 -10.08 0.65
C GLU A 241 19.71 -9.85 1.97
N PHE A 242 18.38 -9.98 2.00
CA PHE A 242 17.61 -9.90 3.25
C PHE A 242 18.01 -10.98 4.24
N ARG A 243 18.27 -12.20 3.75
CA ARG A 243 18.68 -13.35 4.57
C ARG A 243 20.09 -13.24 5.16
N LYS A 244 20.89 -12.24 4.75
CA LYS A 244 22.22 -11.99 5.32
C LYS A 244 22.18 -11.12 6.57
N LEU A 245 21.06 -10.45 6.82
CA LEU A 245 20.84 -9.62 7.99
C LEU A 245 20.77 -10.51 9.23
N TRP A 246 21.34 -10.05 10.33
CA TRP A 246 21.36 -10.78 11.58
C TRP A 246 20.15 -10.46 12.44
N ASP A 247 19.70 -11.49 13.15
CA ASP A 247 18.72 -11.40 14.21
C ASP A 247 19.38 -10.95 15.54
N PRO A 248 18.60 -10.79 16.65
CA PRO A 248 19.16 -10.40 17.94
C PRO A 248 20.16 -11.39 18.57
N TRP A 249 20.32 -12.58 17.98
CA TRP A 249 21.22 -13.64 18.44
C TRP A 249 22.45 -13.78 17.54
N ASP A 250 22.74 -12.76 16.71
CA ASP A 250 23.86 -12.72 15.77
C ASP A 250 23.82 -13.81 14.67
N GLU A 251 22.65 -14.40 14.42
CA GLU A 251 22.43 -15.41 13.38
C GLU A 251 21.68 -14.82 12.17
N PRO A 252 21.86 -15.37 10.96
CA PRO A 252 21.09 -14.95 9.79
C PRO A 252 19.57 -15.05 10.05
N ASN A 253 18.86 -13.93 9.92
CA ASN A 253 17.41 -13.88 10.03
C ASN A 253 16.78 -14.46 8.75
N LEU A 254 16.46 -15.76 8.79
CA LEU A 254 15.92 -16.47 7.64
C LEU A 254 14.39 -16.35 7.50
N ARG A 255 13.66 -16.05 8.59
CA ARG A 255 12.21 -15.96 8.60
C ARG A 255 11.74 -14.95 9.66
N ASN A 256 10.93 -13.98 9.25
CA ASN A 256 10.35 -13.00 10.17
C ASN A 256 8.88 -12.67 9.87
N PHE A 257 8.17 -13.56 9.18
CA PHE A 257 6.73 -13.45 8.93
C PHE A 257 5.93 -14.23 9.98
N ARG A 258 4.65 -13.88 10.11
CA ARG A 258 3.71 -14.41 11.09
C ARG A 258 2.91 -15.59 10.54
N PRO A 259 2.45 -16.50 11.41
CA PRO A 259 1.50 -17.52 11.01
C PRO A 259 0.21 -16.92 10.47
N LEU A 260 -0.32 -17.52 9.41
CA LEU A 260 -1.62 -17.14 8.85
C LEU A 260 -2.74 -17.38 9.85
N GLN A 261 -3.71 -16.48 9.86
CA GLN A 261 -4.89 -16.54 10.71
C GLN A 261 -6.11 -16.88 9.87
N GLU A 262 -7.13 -17.46 10.50
CA GLU A 262 -8.39 -17.75 9.83
C GLU A 262 -9.12 -16.45 9.48
N LYS A 263 -9.66 -16.35 8.26
CA LYS A 263 -10.50 -15.22 7.87
C LYS A 263 -11.71 -15.08 8.80
N GLY A 264 -12.31 -16.19 9.23
CA GLY A 264 -13.58 -16.17 9.96
C GLY A 264 -14.69 -15.53 9.13
N GLU A 265 -15.66 -14.91 9.79
CA GLU A 265 -16.80 -14.25 9.15
C GLU A 265 -16.50 -12.80 8.70
N ARG A 266 -15.24 -12.35 8.84
CA ARG A 266 -14.86 -10.96 8.55
C ARG A 266 -15.05 -10.61 7.08
N HIS A 267 -15.42 -9.37 6.84
CA HIS A 267 -15.48 -8.83 5.50
C HIS A 267 -14.07 -8.58 4.94
N VAL A 268 -13.90 -8.92 3.67
CA VAL A 268 -12.77 -8.46 2.85
C VAL A 268 -13.39 -7.69 1.70
N PHE A 269 -13.23 -6.37 1.72
CA PHE A 269 -13.78 -5.50 0.70
C PHE A 269 -12.81 -5.41 -0.47
N PHE A 270 -13.30 -5.48 -1.70
CA PHE A 270 -12.54 -5.20 -2.90
C PHE A 270 -12.93 -3.81 -3.40
N ILE A 271 -12.07 -2.83 -3.11
CA ILE A 271 -12.37 -1.41 -3.27
C ILE A 271 -12.11 -0.97 -4.71
N ASN A 272 -13.10 -0.31 -5.30
CA ASN A 272 -13.07 0.22 -6.66
C ASN A 272 -12.46 -0.80 -7.63
N PRO A 273 -13.06 -2.00 -7.75
CA PRO A 273 -12.45 -3.08 -8.48
C PRO A 273 -12.43 -2.76 -9.98
N HIS A 274 -11.27 -2.96 -10.61
CA HIS A 274 -11.14 -2.77 -12.04
C HIS A 274 -11.94 -3.85 -12.80
N TRP A 275 -12.27 -3.61 -14.07
CA TRP A 275 -13.07 -4.56 -14.87
C TRP A 275 -12.37 -5.92 -15.08
N CYS A 276 -11.04 -5.95 -14.96
CA CYS A 276 -10.21 -7.13 -15.21
C CYS A 276 -9.85 -7.84 -13.90
N GLN A 277 -10.64 -8.86 -13.54
CA GLN A 277 -10.59 -9.54 -12.22
C GLN A 277 -10.10 -11.00 -12.29
N TYR A 278 -9.32 -11.33 -13.32
CA TYR A 278 -8.84 -12.71 -13.54
C TYR A 278 -7.81 -13.20 -12.51
N ASN A 279 -7.07 -12.28 -11.87
CA ASN A 279 -6.05 -12.59 -10.86
C ASN A 279 -6.13 -11.61 -9.69
N SER A 280 -6.01 -12.09 -8.45
CA SER A 280 -5.98 -11.22 -7.27
C SER A 280 -4.73 -10.36 -7.18
N LEU A 281 -3.61 -10.75 -7.79
CA LEU A 281 -2.44 -9.87 -7.97
C LEU A 281 -2.19 -9.59 -9.44
N LEU A 282 -1.85 -8.35 -9.77
CA LEU A 282 -1.50 -7.95 -11.13
C LEU A 282 -0.18 -8.61 -11.58
N PRO A 283 0.00 -8.84 -12.88
CA PRO A 283 1.28 -9.27 -13.43
C PRO A 283 2.34 -8.19 -13.19
N ILE A 284 3.62 -8.59 -13.15
CA ILE A 284 4.73 -7.64 -13.08
C ILE A 284 4.69 -6.77 -14.35
N PRO A 285 4.64 -5.43 -14.23
CA PRO A 285 4.59 -4.55 -15.40
C PRO A 285 5.83 -4.72 -16.27
N ARG A 286 5.66 -4.77 -17.59
CA ARG A 286 6.80 -4.80 -18.53
C ARG A 286 7.52 -3.45 -18.60
N VAL A 287 6.78 -2.37 -18.34
CA VAL A 287 7.27 -0.99 -18.32
C VAL A 287 6.88 -0.40 -16.97
N PRO A 288 7.78 0.32 -16.28
CA PRO A 288 7.42 1.03 -15.07
C PRO A 288 6.31 2.03 -15.34
N GLU A 289 5.19 1.90 -14.62
CA GLU A 289 4.13 2.90 -14.66
C GLU A 289 4.51 4.11 -13.79
N PRO A 290 4.29 5.34 -14.29
CA PRO A 290 4.57 6.52 -13.51
C PRO A 290 3.61 6.57 -12.32
N SER A 291 4.16 6.53 -11.11
CA SER A 291 3.39 6.78 -9.90
C SER A 291 3.17 8.29 -9.77
N ILE A 292 1.92 8.72 -9.63
CA ILE A 292 1.55 10.15 -9.55
C ILE A 292 1.28 10.52 -8.09
N SER A 293 2.05 11.47 -7.55
CA SER A 293 1.72 12.11 -6.27
C SER A 293 1.21 13.53 -6.49
N VAL A 294 0.22 13.92 -5.69
CA VAL A 294 -0.30 15.28 -5.66
C VAL A 294 0.48 16.11 -4.63
N LEU A 295 0.79 17.37 -4.94
CA LEU A 295 1.29 18.29 -3.92
C LEU A 295 0.15 18.75 -3.03
N SER A 296 0.37 18.73 -1.71
CA SER A 296 -0.65 19.22 -0.77
C SER A 296 -0.92 20.72 -0.96
N PRO A 297 -2.12 21.21 -0.56
CA PRO A 297 -2.43 22.64 -0.58
C PRO A 297 -1.38 23.51 0.14
N ALA A 298 -0.77 22.99 1.20
CA ALA A 298 0.27 23.70 1.95
C ALA A 298 1.53 23.97 1.10
N TYR A 299 2.01 22.97 0.35
CA TYR A 299 3.13 23.15 -0.58
C TYR A 299 2.75 23.95 -1.81
N MET A 300 1.54 23.77 -2.36
CA MET A 300 1.07 24.58 -3.49
C MET A 300 1.02 26.06 -3.15
N LYS A 301 0.54 26.42 -1.95
CA LYS A 301 0.48 27.81 -1.47
C LYS A 301 1.87 28.37 -1.13
N ASN A 302 2.83 27.51 -0.77
CA ASN A 302 4.17 27.92 -0.35
C ASN A 302 5.29 27.15 -1.06
N PRO A 303 5.50 27.33 -2.38
CA PRO A 303 6.50 26.56 -3.14
C PRO A 303 7.93 26.68 -2.62
N LYS A 304 8.26 27.79 -1.93
CA LYS A 304 9.56 28.01 -1.28
C LYS A 304 9.88 26.96 -0.18
N MET A 305 8.85 26.34 0.39
CA MET A 305 8.97 25.27 1.39
C MET A 305 9.38 23.93 0.78
N LEU A 306 9.26 23.75 -0.55
CA LEU A 306 9.75 22.55 -1.22
C LEU A 306 11.28 22.45 -1.08
N PRO A 307 11.81 21.23 -0.87
CA PRO A 307 13.25 20.98 -0.98
C PRO A 307 13.79 21.49 -2.32
N PRO A 308 15.04 21.99 -2.40
CA PRO A 308 15.63 22.45 -3.65
C PRO A 308 15.51 21.44 -4.80
N GLN A 309 15.59 20.14 -4.50
CA GLN A 309 15.42 19.04 -5.46
C GLN A 309 14.01 18.97 -6.08
N ASN A 310 13.00 19.49 -5.37
CA ASN A 310 11.60 19.54 -5.81
C ASN A 310 11.17 20.90 -6.35
N ARG A 311 11.98 21.96 -6.17
CA ARG A 311 11.74 23.25 -6.78
C ARG A 311 12.04 23.10 -8.26
N ARG A 312 11.03 22.74 -9.06
CA ARG A 312 11.17 22.79 -10.52
C ARG A 312 11.68 24.18 -10.90
N THR A 313 12.74 24.21 -11.69
CA THR A 313 13.18 25.38 -12.45
C THR A 313 11.99 25.92 -13.24
N GLU A 314 11.61 27.17 -13.02
CA GLU A 314 10.51 27.88 -13.71
C GLU A 314 10.78 28.08 -15.24
N SER A 315 11.72 27.38 -15.86
CA SER A 315 12.23 27.66 -17.22
C SER A 315 11.94 26.59 -18.27
N SER A 316 10.87 25.81 -18.16
CA SER A 316 10.45 24.91 -19.26
C SER A 316 8.97 25.03 -19.63
N GLN A 317 8.40 26.23 -19.47
CA GLN A 317 7.29 26.68 -20.28
C GLN A 317 7.77 27.84 -21.17
N VAL A 318 8.39 27.50 -22.30
CA VAL A 318 8.42 28.36 -23.48
C VAL A 318 8.23 27.46 -24.70
N GLU A 319 7.32 27.90 -25.55
CA GLU A 319 6.76 27.28 -26.75
C GLU A 319 7.80 26.77 -27.76
N GLY A 320 7.42 25.73 -28.51
CA GLY A 320 8.12 25.30 -29.73
C GLY A 320 7.15 24.58 -30.67
N PRO A 321 7.18 24.85 -31.99
CA PRO A 321 6.00 24.81 -32.85
C PRO A 321 5.62 23.41 -33.33
N THR A 322 4.33 23.27 -33.62
CA THR A 322 3.71 22.25 -34.45
C THR A 322 4.51 22.05 -35.75
N LYS A 323 5.12 20.87 -35.92
CA LYS A 323 5.47 20.34 -37.24
C LYS A 323 4.83 18.97 -37.40
N THR A 324 3.77 18.96 -38.19
CA THR A 324 3.23 17.81 -38.91
C THR A 324 4.37 17.12 -39.67
N SER A 325 4.63 15.86 -39.35
CA SER A 325 5.41 14.97 -40.21
C SER A 325 4.50 13.86 -40.68
N GLN A 326 4.10 13.96 -41.95
CA GLN A 326 3.52 12.87 -42.73
C GLN A 326 4.50 11.70 -42.73
N TYR A 327 4.03 10.52 -42.31
CA TYR A 327 4.75 9.28 -42.54
C TYR A 327 4.54 8.84 -44.00
N ASN A 328 5.56 9.05 -44.84
CA ASN A 328 5.68 8.37 -46.12
C ASN A 328 6.23 6.96 -45.87
N LEU A 329 5.45 5.94 -46.21
CA LEU A 329 5.87 4.55 -46.33
C LEU A 329 6.73 4.38 -47.60
N PRO A 330 7.91 3.75 -47.55
CA PRO A 330 8.58 3.27 -48.74
C PRO A 330 8.04 1.89 -49.13
N THR A 331 7.38 1.84 -50.27
CA THR A 331 7.07 0.63 -51.04
C THR A 331 8.37 -0.05 -51.47
N LEU A 332 8.58 -1.31 -51.10
CA LEU A 332 9.64 -2.17 -51.65
C LEU A 332 8.97 -3.39 -52.31
N LEU A 333 8.78 -3.29 -53.63
CA LEU A 333 8.53 -4.40 -54.52
C LEU A 333 9.41 -4.26 -55.77
N THR A 334 10.38 -5.19 -55.85
CA THR A 334 10.85 -5.95 -57.02
C THR A 334 11.47 -5.28 -58.26
N ARG A 335 12.72 -5.69 -58.54
CA ARG A 335 13.37 -6.16 -59.80
C ARG A 335 14.86 -5.79 -59.69
N ILE A 336 15.83 -6.70 -59.82
CA ILE A 336 16.09 -7.73 -60.83
C ILE A 336 16.61 -9.00 -60.16
#